data_AF-A0A3N7HN36-F1
#
_entry.id   AF-A0A3N7HN36-F1
#
_cell.length_a   1.000
_cell.length_b   1.000
_cell.length_c   1.000
_cell.angle_alpha   90.00
_cell.angle_beta   90.00
_cell.angle_gamma   90.00
#
_symmetry.space_group_name_H-M   'P 1'
#
loop_
_entity.id
_entity.type
_entity.pdbx_description
1 polymer ?
#
loop_
_entity_poly.entity_id
_entity_poly.type
_entity_poly.pdbx_seq_one_letter_code
_entity_poly.pdbx_strand_id
1 'polypeptide(L)'
;MTPHSSFTQGGGGGGGGGGGTTVAAPSFNPPGGSYAGIQSVSIGYIDQVWNQYTAADFVFTRPGDTFRGRVVAGRLQFTWNGAGPFFIDKPTTFDVFGCTGYLAKGSTMELALEAGFCGAFNRGVAHNTANWHTPASYYQNGVMQNEYAHFWHVNGINGKAYAFAYDDANDQSSVIIIPNLAAKPYPDSVTITVGW
;
A
#
# COMPACT_ATOMS: atom_id res chain seq x y z
N MET A 1 -2.54 -5.32 22.92
CA MET A 1 -1.24 -5.51 22.27
C MET A 1 -1.41 -5.18 20.80
N THR A 2 -0.85 -4.06 20.36
CA THR A 2 -0.74 -3.71 18.95
C THR A 2 0.29 -4.67 18.34
N PRO A 3 -0.02 -5.42 17.25
CA PRO A 3 1.01 -6.21 16.60
C PRO A 3 2.01 -5.24 15.98
N HIS A 4 3.24 -5.26 16.48
CA HIS A 4 4.41 -4.66 15.84
C HIS A 4 5.14 -5.80 15.13
N SER A 5 5.30 -5.71 13.82
CA SER A 5 6.16 -6.59 13.04
C SER A 5 7.58 -6.03 13.14
N SER A 6 8.36 -6.58 14.07
CA SER A 6 9.79 -6.27 14.16
C SER A 6 10.56 -7.11 13.15
N PHE A 7 11.31 -6.45 12.26
CA PHE A 7 12.31 -7.12 11.43
C PHE A 7 13.64 -7.12 12.20
N THR A 8 14.22 -8.30 12.43
CA THR A 8 15.61 -8.41 12.90
C THR A 8 16.49 -8.61 11.69
N GLN A 9 17.32 -7.63 11.36
CA GLN A 9 18.45 -7.86 10.45
C GLN A 9 19.38 -8.86 11.14
N GLY A 10 19.63 -10.01 10.51
CA GLY A 10 20.59 -10.99 11.02
C GLY A 10 21.94 -10.31 11.21
N GLY A 11 22.31 -10.05 12.46
CA GLY A 11 23.58 -9.40 12.80
C GLY A 11 24.75 -10.25 12.34
N GLY A 12 25.71 -9.61 11.69
CA GLY A 12 26.98 -10.22 11.29
C GLY A 12 27.74 -10.75 12.50
N GLY A 13 28.00 -12.06 12.49
CA GLY A 13 29.01 -12.73 13.29
C GLY A 13 29.74 -13.70 12.37
N GLY A 14 31.03 -13.47 12.18
CA GLY A 14 31.82 -14.09 11.10
C GLY A 14 31.93 -15.61 11.15
N GLY A 15 32.24 -16.17 9.98
CA GLY A 15 32.74 -17.54 9.83
C GLY A 15 31.94 -18.41 8.88
N GLY A 16 32.29 -18.36 7.58
CA GLY A 16 32.30 -19.49 6.64
C GLY A 16 30.99 -20.23 6.30
N GLY A 17 30.62 -20.19 5.01
CA GLY A 17 29.73 -21.20 4.39
C GLY A 17 28.49 -20.59 3.75
N GLY A 18 28.40 -20.66 2.42
CA GLY A 18 27.35 -20.03 1.62
C GLY A 18 25.93 -20.53 1.89
N GLY A 19 24.99 -19.58 1.91
CA GLY A 19 23.55 -19.81 1.86
C GLY A 19 22.87 -18.45 1.86
N GLY A 20 22.26 -18.09 0.73
CA GLY A 20 21.69 -16.75 0.53
C GLY A 20 20.41 -16.66 1.29
N THR A 21 20.40 -15.88 2.36
CA THR A 21 19.16 -15.61 3.08
C THR A 21 18.37 -14.61 2.24
N THR A 22 17.33 -15.09 1.57
CA THR A 22 16.34 -14.21 0.96
C THR A 22 15.66 -13.42 2.07
N VAL A 23 15.57 -12.09 1.91
CA VAL A 23 14.62 -11.32 2.70
C VAL A 23 13.25 -11.69 2.17
N ALA A 24 12.48 -12.43 2.98
CA ALA A 24 11.16 -12.87 2.59
C ALA A 24 10.22 -11.67 2.37
N ALA A 25 9.19 -11.90 1.56
CA ALA A 25 7.95 -11.11 1.60
C ALA A 25 7.42 -10.98 3.06
N PRO A 26 6.41 -10.15 3.43
CA PRO A 26 5.99 -10.04 4.82
C PRO A 26 5.73 -11.44 5.31
N SER A 27 6.51 -11.84 6.29
CA SER A 27 6.13 -12.97 7.08
C SER A 27 4.99 -12.41 7.92
N PHE A 28 3.76 -12.81 7.63
CA PHE A 28 2.61 -12.60 8.53
C PHE A 28 3.09 -12.95 9.95
N ASN A 29 2.59 -12.34 11.02
CA ASN A 29 2.78 -12.99 12.32
C ASN A 29 1.74 -14.09 12.31
N PRO A 30 2.19 -15.34 12.12
CA PRO A 30 3.47 -15.94 12.46
C PRO A 30 4.35 -16.09 11.23
N PRO A 31 5.67 -15.95 11.42
CA PRO A 31 6.63 -15.82 10.33
C PRO A 31 6.69 -17.07 9.47
N GLY A 32 6.86 -16.94 8.14
CA GLY A 32 6.83 -18.02 7.13
C GLY A 32 7.34 -19.38 7.63
N GLY A 33 6.45 -20.37 7.72
CA GLY A 33 6.70 -21.69 8.29
C GLY A 33 5.43 -22.56 8.29
N SER A 34 5.56 -23.82 8.71
CA SER A 34 4.39 -24.69 8.92
C SER A 34 3.69 -24.30 10.21
N TYR A 35 2.46 -23.77 10.12
CA TYR A 35 1.64 -23.49 11.30
C TYR A 35 0.58 -24.57 11.49
N ALA A 36 0.27 -24.85 12.75
CA ALA A 36 -0.86 -25.68 13.12
C ALA A 36 -2.23 -25.01 12.84
N GLY A 37 -2.26 -23.77 12.32
CA GLY A 37 -3.48 -23.03 12.00
C GLY A 37 -3.25 -21.69 11.29
N ILE A 38 -4.32 -21.10 10.76
CA ILE A 38 -4.33 -19.76 10.13
C ILE A 38 -3.93 -18.72 11.16
N GLN A 39 -3.19 -17.71 10.75
CA GLN A 39 -3.02 -16.53 11.58
C GLN A 39 -3.41 -15.25 10.87
N SER A 40 -3.93 -14.34 11.69
CA SER A 40 -4.67 -13.19 11.26
C SER A 40 -3.86 -11.93 11.57
N VAL A 41 -3.28 -11.34 10.53
CA VAL A 41 -2.87 -9.94 10.60
C VAL A 41 -4.12 -9.10 10.39
N SER A 42 -4.32 -8.11 11.25
CA SER A 42 -5.48 -7.21 11.26
C SER A 42 -4.99 -5.77 11.18
N ILE A 43 -5.47 -5.02 10.19
CA ILE A 43 -5.33 -3.57 10.14
C ILE A 43 -6.53 -2.99 10.88
N GLY A 44 -6.42 -2.89 12.20
CA GLY A 44 -7.49 -2.40 13.08
C GLY A 44 -7.93 -0.95 12.81
N TYR A 45 -7.17 -0.20 12.01
CA TYR A 45 -7.52 1.17 11.66
C TYR A 45 -8.50 1.29 10.47
N ILE A 46 -8.84 0.19 9.78
CA ILE A 46 -9.90 0.20 8.75
C ILE A 46 -11.23 0.68 9.37
N ASP A 47 -11.60 0.12 10.52
CA ASP A 47 -12.80 0.52 11.25
C ASP A 47 -12.74 1.98 11.69
N GLN A 48 -11.56 2.47 12.09
CA GLN A 48 -11.36 3.87 12.48
C GLN A 48 -11.61 4.80 11.29
N VAL A 49 -11.10 4.47 10.11
CA VAL A 49 -11.30 5.24 8.87
C VAL A 49 -12.77 5.22 8.46
N TRP A 50 -13.43 4.06 8.50
CA TRP A 50 -14.84 3.94 8.16
C TRP A 50 -15.74 4.71 9.13
N ASN A 51 -15.45 4.64 10.43
CA ASN A 51 -16.15 5.42 11.46
C ASN A 51 -15.92 6.92 11.28
N GLN A 52 -14.67 7.32 11.00
CA GLN A 52 -14.34 8.71 10.70
C GLN A 52 -15.16 9.22 9.52
N TYR A 53 -15.23 8.49 8.41
CA TYR A 53 -16.01 8.92 7.25
C TYR A 53 -17.51 8.66 7.39
N THR A 54 -17.97 8.06 8.50
CA THR A 54 -19.39 8.12 8.89
C THR A 54 -19.71 9.48 9.49
N ALA A 55 -18.84 9.99 10.36
CA ALA A 55 -19.01 11.29 11.04
C ALA A 55 -18.57 12.48 10.18
N ALA A 56 -17.48 12.31 9.42
CA ALA A 56 -16.77 13.15 8.45
C ALA A 56 -17.28 13.04 7.01
N ASP A 57 -17.21 14.09 6.19
CA ASP A 57 -17.20 13.90 4.73
C ASP A 57 -15.82 13.34 4.34
N PHE A 58 -15.83 12.29 3.52
CA PHE A 58 -14.66 11.89 2.75
C PHE A 58 -14.48 12.89 1.59
N VAL A 59 -13.28 13.46 1.47
CA VAL A 59 -12.91 14.31 0.33
C VAL A 59 -11.50 13.97 -0.10
N PHE A 60 -11.34 13.51 -1.33
CA PHE A 60 -10.04 13.25 -1.94
C PHE A 60 -9.95 13.95 -3.29
N THR A 61 -8.86 14.66 -3.53
CA THR A 61 -8.64 15.44 -4.74
C THR A 61 -7.28 15.13 -5.33
N ARG A 62 -7.25 14.94 -6.64
CA ARG A 62 -6.02 14.85 -7.46
C ARG A 62 -6.25 15.64 -8.76
N PRO A 63 -5.22 15.94 -9.56
CA PRO A 63 -5.40 16.75 -10.77
C PRO A 63 -6.53 16.23 -11.66
N GLY A 64 -7.57 17.05 -11.88
CA GLY A 64 -8.74 16.70 -12.70
C GLY A 64 -9.86 15.91 -12.00
N ASP A 65 -9.63 15.37 -10.80
CA ASP A 65 -10.59 14.51 -10.11
C ASP A 65 -10.85 14.97 -8.67
N THR A 66 -12.13 15.04 -8.32
CA THR A 66 -12.62 15.23 -6.94
C THR A 66 -13.58 14.11 -6.58
N PHE A 67 -13.21 13.35 -5.56
CA PHE A 67 -14.04 12.33 -4.93
C PHE A 67 -14.62 12.89 -3.64
N ARG A 68 -15.93 12.85 -3.48
CA ARG A 68 -16.61 13.34 -2.28
C ARG A 68 -17.67 12.37 -1.82
N GLY A 69 -17.67 12.01 -0.54
CA GLY A 69 -18.60 10.99 -0.05
C GLY A 69 -18.74 10.97 1.47
N ARG A 70 -19.52 10.00 1.94
CA ARG A 70 -19.70 9.66 3.35
C ARG A 70 -20.04 8.18 3.45
N VAL A 71 -19.63 7.55 4.55
CA VAL A 71 -20.04 6.19 4.86
C VAL A 71 -21.51 6.21 5.30
N VAL A 72 -22.35 5.53 4.54
CA VAL A 72 -23.79 5.41 4.77
C VAL A 72 -24.14 3.92 4.73
N ALA A 73 -24.82 3.43 5.77
CA ALA A 73 -25.17 2.01 5.92
C ALA A 73 -23.96 1.06 5.74
N GLY A 74 -22.79 1.44 6.25
CA GLY A 74 -21.57 0.61 6.25
C GLY A 74 -20.74 0.64 4.96
N ARG A 75 -21.20 1.33 3.91
CA ARG A 75 -20.44 1.52 2.65
C ARG A 75 -20.09 2.99 2.45
N LEU A 76 -18.92 3.28 1.90
CA LEU A 76 -18.61 4.62 1.42
C LEU A 76 -19.46 4.89 0.18
N GLN A 77 -20.42 5.80 0.28
CA GLN A 77 -21.17 6.34 -0.86
C GLN A 77 -20.49 7.63 -1.29
N PHE A 78 -20.10 7.74 -2.55
CA PHE A 78 -19.36 8.90 -3.05
C PHE A 78 -19.77 9.33 -4.47
N THR A 79 -19.33 10.52 -4.86
CA THR A 79 -19.37 11.04 -6.22
C THR A 79 -17.97 11.30 -6.75
N TRP A 80 -17.80 11.21 -8.07
CA TRP A 80 -16.59 11.61 -8.80
C TRP A 80 -16.96 12.77 -9.71
N ASN A 81 -16.40 13.97 -9.45
CA ASN A 81 -16.69 15.18 -10.21
C ASN A 81 -18.20 15.47 -10.32
N GLY A 82 -18.95 15.15 -9.27
CA GLY A 82 -20.41 15.30 -9.20
C GLY A 82 -21.21 14.12 -9.77
N ALA A 83 -20.61 13.20 -10.53
CA ALA A 83 -21.27 11.99 -11.02
C ALA A 83 -21.35 10.93 -9.91
N GLY A 84 -22.44 10.16 -9.86
CA GLY A 84 -22.67 9.10 -8.88
C GLY A 84 -24.16 8.86 -8.60
N PRO A 85 -24.51 8.09 -7.56
CA PRO A 85 -23.61 7.59 -6.52
C PRO A 85 -22.81 6.35 -6.95
N PHE A 86 -21.58 6.26 -6.43
CA PHE A 86 -20.70 5.10 -6.49
C PHE A 86 -20.45 4.57 -5.07
N PHE A 87 -19.96 3.33 -4.97
CA PHE A 87 -19.86 2.64 -3.68
C PHE A 87 -18.56 1.87 -3.51
N ILE A 88 -17.99 1.98 -2.31
CA ILE A 88 -16.93 1.09 -1.84
C ILE A 88 -17.41 0.47 -0.52
N ASP A 89 -17.47 -0.86 -0.47
CA ASP A 89 -17.75 -1.59 0.75
C ASP A 89 -16.53 -1.56 1.69
N LYS A 90 -16.76 -1.74 2.99
CA LYS A 90 -15.66 -1.76 3.96
C LYS A 90 -14.68 -2.88 3.63
N PRO A 91 -13.40 -2.60 3.35
CA PRO A 91 -12.45 -3.63 3.01
C PRO A 91 -12.09 -4.46 4.24
N THR A 92 -11.72 -5.71 4.00
CA THR A 92 -11.08 -6.56 5.00
C THR A 92 -9.58 -6.28 5.05
N THR A 93 -8.88 -6.81 6.05
CA THR A 93 -7.42 -6.75 6.06
C THR A 93 -6.80 -7.51 4.88
N PHE A 94 -7.42 -8.60 4.44
CA PHE A 94 -6.99 -9.33 3.24
C PHE A 94 -7.10 -8.47 1.97
N ASP A 95 -8.22 -7.75 1.83
CA ASP A 95 -8.43 -6.82 0.72
C ASP A 95 -7.35 -5.73 0.69
N VAL A 96 -6.98 -5.19 1.86
CA VAL A 96 -5.93 -4.16 1.97
C VAL A 96 -4.56 -4.70 1.57
N PHE A 97 -4.08 -5.80 2.15
CA PHE A 97 -2.74 -6.31 1.83
C PHE A 97 -2.66 -6.83 0.39
N GLY A 98 -3.75 -7.41 -0.11
CA GLY A 98 -3.81 -7.95 -1.46
C GLY A 98 -4.20 -6.94 -2.55
N CYS A 99 -4.65 -5.73 -2.18
CA CYS A 99 -5.37 -4.82 -3.08
C CYS A 99 -6.44 -5.56 -3.90
N THR A 100 -7.29 -6.30 -3.21
CA THR A 100 -8.25 -7.24 -3.81
C THR A 100 -9.64 -7.09 -3.21
N GLY A 101 -10.59 -7.92 -3.64
CA GLY A 101 -11.94 -7.97 -3.10
C GLY A 101 -12.63 -6.60 -3.17
N TYR A 102 -13.00 -6.04 -2.01
CA TYR A 102 -13.66 -4.73 -1.95
C TYR A 102 -12.78 -3.54 -2.38
N LEU A 103 -11.49 -3.78 -2.70
CA LEU A 103 -10.58 -2.81 -3.29
C LEU A 103 -10.19 -3.14 -4.75
N ALA A 104 -10.89 -4.08 -5.40
CA ALA A 104 -10.66 -4.41 -6.81
C ALA A 104 -11.89 -4.98 -7.53
N LYS A 105 -13.11 -4.62 -7.11
CA LYS A 105 -14.35 -5.22 -7.64
C LYS A 105 -15.26 -4.23 -8.36
N GLY A 106 -15.05 -2.95 -8.15
CA GLY A 106 -15.97 -1.91 -8.60
C GLY A 106 -16.00 -1.74 -10.12
N SER A 107 -16.88 -0.85 -10.57
CA SER A 107 -16.83 -0.28 -11.92
C SER A 107 -15.51 0.47 -12.15
N THR A 108 -15.20 0.85 -13.40
CA THR A 108 -14.01 1.67 -13.72
C THR A 108 -13.92 2.92 -12.84
N MET A 109 -15.06 3.51 -12.49
CA MET A 109 -15.11 4.69 -11.62
C MET A 109 -14.76 4.37 -10.16
N GLU A 110 -15.23 3.24 -9.66
CA GLU A 110 -14.98 2.77 -8.30
C GLU A 110 -13.53 2.27 -8.15
N LEU A 111 -13.02 1.52 -9.12
CA LEU A 111 -11.65 1.01 -9.16
C LEU A 111 -10.60 2.12 -8.98
N ALA A 112 -10.86 3.32 -9.52
CA ALA A 112 -9.96 4.46 -9.38
C ALA A 112 -9.79 4.90 -7.92
N LEU A 113 -10.85 4.85 -7.13
CA LEU A 113 -10.82 5.21 -5.71
C LEU A 113 -10.44 4.00 -4.82
N GLU A 114 -10.86 2.79 -5.19
CA GLU A 114 -10.47 1.54 -4.55
C GLU A 114 -8.93 1.36 -4.56
N ALA A 115 -8.26 1.64 -5.69
CA ALA A 115 -6.80 1.64 -5.78
C ALA A 115 -6.15 2.69 -4.85
N GLY A 116 -6.74 3.89 -4.78
CA GLY A 116 -6.29 4.95 -3.87
C GLY A 116 -6.40 4.54 -2.41
N PHE A 117 -7.52 3.93 -2.01
CA PHE A 117 -7.68 3.35 -0.68
C PHE A 117 -6.68 2.24 -0.42
N CYS A 118 -6.40 1.34 -1.37
CA CYS A 118 -5.40 0.29 -1.13
C CYS A 118 -4.03 0.89 -0.80
N GLY A 119 -3.56 1.85 -1.61
CA GLY A 119 -2.29 2.53 -1.35
C GLY A 119 -2.29 3.27 -0.02
N ALA A 120 -3.33 4.06 0.24
CA ALA A 120 -3.45 4.80 1.49
C ALA A 120 -3.53 3.90 2.72
N PHE A 121 -4.21 2.76 2.61
CA PHE A 121 -4.32 1.79 3.70
C PHE A 121 -2.96 1.17 4.03
N ASN A 122 -2.26 0.65 3.02
CA ASN A 122 -0.93 0.09 3.17
C ASN A 122 0.07 1.11 3.74
N ARG A 123 -0.04 2.38 3.35
CA ARG A 123 0.86 3.46 3.77
C ARG A 123 0.54 4.08 5.13
N GLY A 124 -0.58 3.71 5.76
CA GLY A 124 -1.00 4.26 7.05
C GLY A 124 -1.67 5.64 6.96
N VAL A 125 -2.08 6.10 5.78
CA VAL A 125 -2.58 7.48 5.56
C VAL A 125 -4.05 7.55 5.18
N ALA A 126 -4.79 6.43 5.14
CA ALA A 126 -6.20 6.41 4.74
C ALA A 126 -7.13 7.31 5.58
N HIS A 127 -6.73 7.66 6.81
CA HIS A 127 -7.45 8.61 7.69
C HIS A 127 -7.29 10.09 7.30
N ASN A 128 -6.29 10.44 6.48
CA ASN A 128 -6.06 11.82 6.05
C ASN A 128 -5.71 11.87 4.56
N THR A 129 -6.69 12.22 3.74
CA THR A 129 -6.57 12.32 2.29
C THR A 129 -5.52 13.32 1.82
N ALA A 130 -5.21 14.35 2.62
CA ALA A 130 -4.14 15.30 2.30
C ALA A 130 -2.76 14.63 2.25
N ASN A 131 -2.59 13.49 2.93
CA ASN A 131 -1.34 12.74 2.95
C ASN A 131 -1.25 11.66 1.87
N TRP A 132 -2.31 11.38 1.08
CA TRP A 132 -2.33 10.27 0.12
C TRP A 132 -1.33 10.41 -1.04
N HIS A 133 -0.79 11.60 -1.25
CA HIS A 133 0.24 11.92 -2.24
C HIS A 133 1.49 12.57 -1.62
N THR A 134 1.71 12.36 -0.31
CA THR A 134 2.84 12.96 0.42
C THR A 134 3.74 11.84 0.97
N PRO A 135 4.79 11.42 0.22
CA PRO A 135 5.64 10.30 0.63
C PRO A 135 6.25 10.44 2.02
N ALA A 136 6.59 11.67 2.41
CA ALA A 136 7.12 11.98 3.75
C ALA A 136 6.14 11.66 4.90
N SER A 137 4.85 11.52 4.60
CA SER A 137 3.79 11.17 5.57
C SER A 137 3.50 9.67 5.62
N TYR A 138 4.13 8.85 4.79
CA TYR A 138 3.90 7.41 4.79
C TYR A 138 4.63 6.74 5.95
N TYR A 139 4.09 5.62 6.42
CA TYR A 139 4.75 4.71 7.36
C TYR A 139 5.23 5.36 8.67
N GLN A 140 4.52 6.38 9.15
CA GLN A 140 4.89 7.10 10.36
C GLN A 140 4.85 6.19 11.59
N ASN A 141 5.79 6.41 12.51
CA ASN A 141 5.85 5.68 13.77
C ASN A 141 4.55 5.84 14.57
N GLY A 142 4.07 4.73 15.14
CA GLY A 142 2.84 4.71 15.94
C GLY A 142 1.54 4.67 15.13
N VAL A 143 1.61 4.66 13.79
CA VAL A 143 0.46 4.47 12.91
C VAL A 143 0.42 3.01 12.44
N MET A 144 -0.77 2.40 12.43
CA MET A 144 -0.96 1.07 11.85
C MET A 144 -0.77 1.12 10.33
N GLN A 145 0.15 0.32 9.79
CA GLN A 145 0.58 0.37 8.39
C GLN A 145 1.17 -0.99 7.95
N ASN A 146 1.42 -1.17 6.64
CA ASN A 146 2.08 -2.35 6.10
C ASN A 146 3.61 -2.31 6.34
N GLU A 147 4.05 -2.79 7.50
CA GLU A 147 5.46 -2.70 7.94
C GLU A 147 6.43 -3.41 6.99
N TYR A 148 5.96 -4.39 6.22
CA TYR A 148 6.75 -5.00 5.17
C TYR A 148 7.02 -4.07 3.99
N ALA A 149 6.00 -3.34 3.54
CA ALA A 149 6.21 -2.33 2.52
C ALA A 149 7.18 -1.27 3.02
N HIS A 150 7.00 -0.82 4.27
CA HIS A 150 7.92 0.11 4.91
C HIS A 150 9.37 -0.40 4.91
N PHE A 151 9.60 -1.67 5.27
CA PHE A 151 10.94 -2.26 5.24
C PHE A 151 11.60 -2.12 3.87
N TRP A 152 10.90 -2.45 2.79
CA TRP A 152 11.48 -2.35 1.44
C TRP A 152 11.67 -0.92 0.97
N HIS A 153 10.79 0.01 1.34
CA HIS A 153 11.02 1.41 1.04
C HIS A 153 12.26 1.94 1.77
N VAL A 154 12.46 1.60 3.05
CA VAL A 154 13.65 2.05 3.81
C VAL A 154 14.95 1.50 3.24
N ASN A 155 14.94 0.27 2.74
CA ASN A 155 16.14 -0.40 2.21
C ASN A 155 16.26 -0.29 0.67
N GLY A 156 15.26 0.26 0.00
CA GLY A 156 15.20 0.39 -1.45
C GLY A 156 16.01 1.58 -1.95
N ILE A 157 16.56 1.45 -3.16
CA ILE A 157 17.26 2.55 -3.83
C ILE A 157 16.28 3.72 -3.99
N ASN A 158 16.69 4.92 -3.57
CA ASN A 158 15.88 6.14 -3.58
C ASN A 158 14.55 6.04 -2.80
N GLY A 159 14.43 5.11 -1.86
CA GLY A 159 13.19 4.91 -1.11
C GLY A 159 12.09 4.19 -1.90
N LYS A 160 12.41 3.57 -3.04
CA LYS A 160 11.44 3.00 -3.98
C LYS A 160 11.38 1.47 -3.87
N ALA A 161 10.18 0.92 -3.86
CA ALA A 161 9.94 -0.51 -3.79
C ALA A 161 8.57 -0.85 -4.37
N TYR A 162 8.40 -2.05 -4.93
CA TYR A 162 7.08 -2.58 -5.28
C TYR A 162 6.70 -3.67 -4.27
N ALA A 163 6.13 -3.26 -3.14
CA ALA A 163 5.82 -4.15 -2.03
C ALA A 163 4.34 -4.52 -1.92
N PHE A 164 3.46 -3.84 -2.66
CA PHE A 164 2.04 -4.15 -2.83
C PHE A 164 1.55 -3.69 -4.21
N ALA A 165 0.36 -4.11 -4.64
CA ALA A 165 -0.07 -3.99 -6.05
C ALA A 165 -0.20 -2.55 -6.58
N TYR A 166 -0.44 -1.57 -5.70
CA TYR A 166 -0.59 -0.16 -6.08
C TYR A 166 0.55 0.72 -5.53
N ASP A 167 1.74 0.16 -5.38
CA ASP A 167 2.89 0.92 -4.88
C ASP A 167 3.43 1.94 -5.90
N ASP A 168 3.12 1.74 -7.17
CA ASP A 168 3.35 2.71 -8.24
C ASP A 168 2.57 4.02 -8.05
N ALA A 169 1.48 4.00 -7.27
CA ALA A 169 0.75 5.21 -6.91
C ALA A 169 1.69 6.22 -6.26
N ASN A 170 1.67 7.46 -6.76
CA ASN A 170 2.58 8.52 -6.35
C ASN A 170 4.07 8.21 -6.59
N ASP A 171 4.37 7.45 -7.65
CA ASP A 171 5.72 7.13 -8.11
C ASP A 171 6.53 6.29 -7.11
N GLN A 172 5.93 5.56 -6.16
CA GLN A 172 6.74 4.91 -5.10
C GLN A 172 7.30 3.53 -5.47
N SER A 173 6.90 2.97 -6.61
CA SER A 173 7.41 1.69 -7.08
C SER A 173 8.87 1.74 -7.51
N SER A 174 9.51 0.57 -7.54
CA SER A 174 10.84 0.39 -8.11
C SER A 174 10.88 0.43 -9.65
N VAL A 175 9.81 0.91 -10.30
CA VAL A 175 9.76 1.02 -11.76
C VAL A 175 10.69 2.14 -12.24
N ILE A 176 11.34 1.92 -13.37
CA ILE A 176 12.09 2.96 -14.07
C ILE A 176 11.41 3.16 -15.42
N ILE A 177 10.90 4.37 -15.64
CA ILE A 177 10.31 4.78 -16.90
C ILE A 177 11.23 5.80 -17.55
N ILE A 178 11.74 5.49 -18.73
CA ILE A 178 12.62 6.39 -19.49
C ILE A 178 11.74 7.27 -20.40
N PRO A 179 11.93 8.60 -20.43
CA PRO A 179 11.16 9.48 -21.30
C PRO A 179 11.30 9.10 -22.77
N ASN A 180 10.21 9.16 -23.52
CA ASN A 180 10.25 9.03 -24.98
C ASN A 180 10.80 10.33 -25.57
N LEU A 181 12.10 10.38 -25.83
CA LEU A 181 12.76 11.52 -26.44
C LEU A 181 12.73 11.37 -27.96
N ALA A 182 12.36 12.43 -28.69
CA ALA A 182 12.27 12.40 -30.16
C ALA A 182 13.56 11.95 -30.85
N ALA A 183 14.72 12.27 -30.26
CA ALA A 183 16.02 11.85 -30.75
C ALA A 183 16.37 10.39 -30.41
N LYS A 184 15.64 9.76 -29.49
CA LYS A 184 15.92 8.43 -28.97
C LYS A 184 14.65 7.75 -28.42
N PRO A 185 13.79 7.21 -29.28
CA PRO A 185 12.48 6.69 -28.87
C PRO A 185 12.55 5.31 -28.20
N TYR A 186 13.75 4.76 -27.97
CA TYR A 186 13.96 3.45 -27.35
C TYR A 186 15.21 3.42 -26.44
N PRO A 187 15.22 2.56 -25.39
CA PRO A 187 16.41 2.36 -24.56
C PRO A 187 17.54 1.66 -25.34
N ASP A 188 18.81 1.92 -24.99
CA ASP A 188 19.96 1.20 -25.60
C ASP A 188 20.19 -0.15 -24.95
N SER A 189 20.03 -0.21 -23.62
CA SER A 189 20.27 -1.40 -22.82
C SER A 189 19.55 -1.29 -21.48
N VAL A 190 19.34 -2.44 -20.85
CA VAL A 190 18.92 -2.58 -19.47
C VAL A 190 19.94 -3.46 -18.78
N THR A 191 20.44 -3.02 -17.63
CA THR A 191 21.35 -3.81 -16.80
C THR A 191 20.61 -4.26 -15.54
N ILE A 192 20.60 -5.57 -15.31
CA ILE A 192 20.07 -6.18 -14.08
C ILE A 192 21.27 -6.75 -13.33
N THR A 193 21.53 -6.20 -12.14
CA THR A 193 22.59 -6.69 -11.26
C THR A 193 21.96 -7.52 -10.13
N VAL A 194 22.45 -8.74 -9.95
CA VAL A 194 22.05 -9.63 -8.86
C VAL A 194 23.11 -9.56 -7.77
N GLY A 195 22.72 -9.04 -6.60
CA GLY A 195 23.60 -8.94 -5.43
C GLY A 195 23.52 -10.17 -4.50
N TRP A 196 24.33 -10.15 -3.44
CA TRP A 196 24.37 -11.13 -2.36
C TRP A 196 24.58 -10.43 -1.02
#